data_AF-A0AAD9CXT6-F1
#
_entry.id   AF-A0AAD9CXT6-F1
#
_cell.length_a   1.000
_cell.length_b   1.000
_cell.length_c   1.000
_cell.angle_alpha   90.00
_cell.angle_beta   90.00
_cell.angle_gamma   90.00
#
_symmetry.space_group_name_H-M   'P 1'
#
loop_
_entity.id
_entity.type
_entity.pdbx_description
1 polymer ?
#
loop_
_entity_poly.entity_id
_entity_poly.type
_entity_poly.pdbx_seq_one_letter_code
_entity_poly.pdbx_strand_id
1 'polypeptide(L)'
;MIPTALFTAALSAWVWLGGSTPDQTSVPREIDLHWMEKSIEAMPPCHFNAYGSVIVNATSNELLCQGYNSQREIGDPSEHGEINAIRACVEKYTQLGWTPDQISQIWPQAWIYTTAEPCPMCGSTILQSGFQRVVYGTSSPELMAMGWTEYLVSVRTTWLANAARLQRGFGGGRPVTQVVGPLGNEQTNPRLAWQFNATAACPDGCERKGSVCARV
;
A
#
# COMPACT_ATOMS: atom_id res chain seq x y z
N MET A 1 37.47 -48.48 -1.01
CA MET A 1 37.38 -47.62 0.19
C MET A 1 37.51 -46.18 -0.26
N ILE A 2 36.39 -45.46 -0.32
CA ILE A 2 36.30 -44.05 -0.73
C ILE A 2 35.81 -43.32 0.53
N PRO A 3 36.51 -42.30 1.06
CA PRO A 3 36.04 -41.62 2.26
C PRO A 3 34.97 -40.59 1.88
N THR A 4 33.80 -40.75 2.49
CA THR A 4 32.68 -39.82 2.52
C THR A 4 33.10 -38.55 3.29
N ALA A 5 33.27 -37.44 2.58
CA ALA A 5 33.42 -36.13 3.21
C ALA A 5 32.02 -35.60 3.61
N LEU A 6 31.80 -35.48 4.91
CA LEU A 6 30.65 -34.83 5.51
C LEU A 6 30.73 -33.32 5.24
N PHE A 7 29.84 -32.80 4.39
CA PHE A 7 29.57 -31.37 4.29
C PHE A 7 28.71 -30.95 5.51
N THR A 8 29.35 -30.37 6.52
CA THR A 8 28.65 -29.62 7.57
C THR A 8 28.40 -28.20 7.05
N ALA A 9 27.18 -27.95 6.57
CA ALA A 9 26.73 -26.59 6.27
C ALA A 9 26.59 -25.80 7.58
N ALA A 10 27.48 -24.83 7.79
CA ALA A 10 27.34 -23.85 8.85
C ALA A 10 26.16 -22.93 8.53
N LEU A 11 25.01 -23.17 9.15
CA LEU A 11 23.92 -22.21 9.23
C LEU A 11 24.39 -21.03 10.08
N SER A 12 24.73 -19.91 9.45
CA SER A 12 24.90 -18.64 10.15
C SER A 12 23.55 -18.20 10.70
N ALA A 13 23.34 -18.48 11.99
CA ALA A 13 22.24 -17.95 12.75
C ALA A 13 22.41 -16.43 12.85
N TRP A 14 21.59 -15.68 12.11
CA TRP A 14 21.38 -14.27 12.37
C TRP A 14 20.76 -14.14 13.76
N VAL A 15 21.60 -13.81 14.74
CA VAL A 15 21.17 -13.43 16.08
C VAL A 15 20.39 -12.13 15.94
N TRP A 16 19.06 -12.24 16.01
CA TRP A 16 18.15 -11.11 16.17
C TRP A 16 18.40 -10.50 17.57
N LEU A 17 19.32 -9.55 17.63
CA LEU A 17 19.35 -8.59 18.74
C LEU A 17 18.10 -7.72 18.59
N GLY A 18 17.25 -7.74 19.61
CA GLY A 18 15.99 -7.01 19.65
C GLY A 18 16.18 -5.53 19.34
N GLY A 19 15.85 -5.14 18.11
CA GLY A 19 15.66 -3.75 17.73
C GLY A 19 14.26 -3.32 18.12
N SER A 20 14.18 -2.25 18.92
CA SER A 20 12.96 -1.48 19.15
C SER A 20 12.21 -1.20 17.84
N THR A 21 10.88 -1.28 17.87
CA THR A 21 10.03 -0.85 16.76
C THR A 21 10.46 0.54 16.28
N PRO A 22 10.72 0.76 14.97
CA PRO A 22 11.08 2.07 14.45
C PRO A 22 10.02 3.08 14.87
N ASP A 23 10.49 4.15 15.50
CA ASP A 23 9.66 5.24 16.01
C ASP A 23 8.83 5.84 14.86
N GLN A 24 7.55 6.12 15.10
CA GLN A 24 6.66 6.73 14.10
C GLN A 24 7.02 8.20 13.82
N THR A 25 8.05 8.75 14.48
CA THR A 25 8.42 10.17 14.48
C THR A 25 9.52 10.54 13.47
N SER A 26 10.11 9.61 12.72
CA SER A 26 11.30 9.90 11.90
C SER A 26 11.03 10.54 10.54
N VAL A 27 9.79 10.50 10.03
CA VAL A 27 9.43 11.08 8.72
C VAL A 27 8.60 12.34 8.93
N PRO A 28 9.04 13.51 8.43
CA PRO A 28 8.25 14.74 8.44
C PRO A 28 6.87 14.55 7.81
N ARG A 29 5.82 15.04 8.48
CA ARG A 29 4.43 14.90 8.03
C ARG A 29 4.21 15.47 6.64
N GLU A 30 4.94 16.51 6.27
CA GLU A 30 4.87 17.19 4.98
C GLU A 30 5.29 16.26 3.83
N ILE A 31 6.25 15.36 4.06
CA ILE A 31 6.63 14.33 3.09
C ILE A 31 5.48 13.35 2.89
N ASP A 32 4.83 12.93 3.99
CA ASP A 32 3.70 12.01 3.90
C ASP A 32 2.50 12.64 3.17
N LEU A 33 2.20 13.91 3.46
CA LEU A 33 1.13 14.65 2.79
C LEU A 33 1.41 14.86 1.30
N HIS A 34 2.68 15.10 0.94
CA HIS A 34 3.08 15.21 -0.46
C HIS A 34 2.82 13.90 -1.22
N TRP A 35 3.24 12.76 -0.67
CA TRP A 35 3.03 11.47 -1.33
C TRP A 35 1.57 11.00 -1.28
N MET A 36 0.83 11.37 -0.24
CA MET A 36 -0.62 11.18 -0.22
C MET A 36 -1.31 11.95 -1.35
N GLU A 37 -0.93 13.20 -1.59
CA GLU A 37 -1.39 13.97 -2.74
C GLU A 37 -1.04 13.29 -4.07
N LYS A 38 0.19 12.78 -4.21
CA LYS A 38 0.58 12.00 -5.41
C LYS A 38 -0.21 10.72 -5.59
N SER A 39 -0.64 10.06 -4.50
CA SER A 39 -1.56 8.92 -4.61
C SER A 39 -2.94 9.32 -5.15
N ILE A 40 -3.39 10.55 -4.89
CA ILE A 40 -4.62 11.10 -5.47
C ILE A 40 -4.41 11.45 -6.96
N GLU A 41 -3.30 12.10 -7.29
CA GLU A 41 -2.95 12.46 -8.68
C GLU A 41 -2.72 11.24 -9.60
N ALA A 42 -2.41 10.07 -9.03
CA ALA A 42 -2.27 8.83 -9.78
C ALA A 42 -3.59 8.40 -10.45
N MET A 43 -4.73 8.94 -10.02
CA MET A 43 -6.06 8.63 -10.54
C MET A 43 -6.55 9.65 -11.56
N PRO A 44 -7.44 9.26 -12.49
CA PRO A 44 -8.23 10.20 -13.27
C PRO A 44 -9.07 11.13 -12.36
N PRO A 45 -9.38 12.36 -12.81
CA PRO A 45 -10.33 13.21 -12.09
C PRO A 45 -11.69 12.53 -11.91
N CYS A 46 -12.32 12.73 -10.75
CA CYS A 46 -13.63 12.16 -10.41
C CYS A 46 -13.69 10.62 -10.46
N HIS A 47 -12.57 9.92 -10.27
CA HIS A 47 -12.52 8.47 -10.39
C HIS A 47 -13.45 7.78 -9.39
N PHE A 48 -14.31 6.88 -9.89
CA PHE A 48 -15.12 6.02 -9.04
C PHE A 48 -14.24 4.87 -8.51
N ASN A 49 -14.38 4.47 -7.26
CA ASN A 49 -13.37 3.72 -6.51
C ASN A 49 -12.06 4.52 -6.47
N ALA A 50 -12.09 5.66 -5.80
CA ALA A 50 -10.95 6.58 -5.69
C ALA A 50 -9.83 6.03 -4.76
N TYR A 51 -9.38 4.81 -5.04
CA TYR A 51 -8.25 4.14 -4.41
C TYR A 51 -7.03 4.26 -5.33
N GLY A 52 -6.23 5.28 -5.06
CA GLY A 52 -4.94 5.52 -5.71
C GLY A 52 -3.78 5.16 -4.79
N SER A 53 -2.65 4.77 -5.36
CA SER A 53 -1.47 4.38 -4.62
C SER A 53 -0.17 4.75 -5.33
N VAL A 54 0.84 5.13 -4.55
CA VAL A 54 2.21 5.35 -5.01
C VAL A 54 3.20 4.57 -4.17
N ILE A 55 4.24 4.06 -4.81
CA ILE A 55 5.37 3.36 -4.20
C ILE A 55 6.58 4.26 -4.34
N VAL A 56 7.25 4.55 -3.24
CA VAL A 56 8.41 5.44 -3.19
C VAL A 56 9.60 4.76 -2.52
N ASN A 57 10.81 5.15 -2.91
CA ASN A 57 12.02 4.71 -2.24
C ASN A 57 12.14 5.38 -0.86
N ALA A 58 12.33 4.59 0.19
CA ALA A 58 12.43 5.06 1.56
C ALA A 58 13.64 5.97 1.84
N THR A 59 14.71 5.83 1.05
CA THR A 59 15.97 6.56 1.24
C THR A 59 16.08 7.74 0.29
N SER A 60 15.87 7.53 -1.01
CA SER A 60 15.98 8.61 -2.01
C SER A 60 14.75 9.51 -2.06
N ASN A 61 13.63 9.09 -1.46
CA ASN A 61 12.35 9.80 -1.54
C ASN A 61 11.93 10.03 -3.01
N GLU A 62 12.15 9.03 -3.87
CA GLU A 62 11.79 9.07 -5.28
C GLU A 62 10.58 8.19 -5.56
N LEU A 63 9.71 8.65 -6.47
CA LEU A 63 8.61 7.84 -6.98
C LEU A 63 9.15 6.66 -7.78
N LEU A 64 8.85 5.45 -7.33
CA LEU A 64 9.16 4.24 -8.07
C LEU A 64 8.06 3.95 -9.08
N CYS A 65 6.82 3.86 -8.60
CA CYS A 65 5.65 3.43 -9.37
C CYS A 65 4.36 3.97 -8.78
N GLN A 66 3.29 3.94 -9.56
CA GLN A 66 1.96 4.35 -9.14
C GLN A 66 0.90 3.43 -9.75
N GLY A 67 -0.28 3.41 -9.14
CA GLY A 67 -1.41 2.64 -9.62
C GLY A 67 -2.70 3.14 -9.00
N TYR A 68 -3.82 2.74 -9.60
CA TYR A 68 -5.13 3.02 -9.08
C TYR A 68 -6.09 1.88 -9.40
N ASN A 69 -7.23 1.89 -8.74
CA ASN A 69 -8.24 0.87 -8.87
C ASN A 69 -8.87 0.86 -10.27
N SER A 70 -8.69 -0.21 -11.03
CA SER A 70 -9.19 -0.35 -12.42
C SER A 70 -10.11 -1.57 -12.59
N GLN A 71 -10.56 -2.19 -11.49
CA GLN A 71 -11.42 -3.38 -11.54
C GLN A 71 -12.69 -3.23 -12.42
N ARG A 72 -13.24 -2.02 -12.53
CA ARG A 72 -14.43 -1.75 -13.35
C ARG A 72 -14.11 -1.65 -14.84
N GLU A 73 -12.86 -1.32 -15.17
CA GLU A 73 -12.35 -1.18 -16.53
C GLU A 73 -11.86 -2.53 -17.06
N ILE A 74 -11.19 -3.31 -16.20
CA ILE A 74 -10.53 -4.56 -16.57
C ILE A 74 -11.41 -5.79 -16.28
N GLY A 75 -12.30 -5.72 -15.28
CA GLY A 75 -13.14 -6.86 -14.85
C GLY A 75 -12.45 -7.84 -13.90
N ASP A 76 -11.16 -7.64 -13.58
CA ASP A 76 -10.45 -8.44 -12.57
C ASP A 76 -10.68 -7.85 -11.16
N PRO A 77 -11.23 -8.63 -10.21
CA PRO A 77 -11.52 -8.15 -8.86
C PRO A 77 -10.26 -7.83 -8.03
N SER A 78 -9.07 -8.21 -8.48
CA SER A 78 -7.79 -7.91 -7.80
C SER A 78 -7.16 -6.58 -8.21
N GLU A 79 -7.74 -5.87 -9.18
CA GLU A 79 -7.25 -4.58 -9.72
C GLU A 79 -7.52 -3.41 -8.76
N HIS A 80 -6.91 -3.51 -7.58
CA HIS A 80 -6.89 -2.49 -6.54
C HIS A 80 -5.67 -1.59 -6.68
N GLY A 81 -5.77 -0.34 -6.22
CA GLY A 81 -4.69 0.64 -6.35
C GLY A 81 -3.33 0.16 -5.84
N GLU A 82 -3.29 -0.51 -4.69
CA GLU A 82 -2.04 -1.03 -4.11
C GLU A 82 -1.44 -2.16 -4.95
N ILE A 83 -2.29 -3.08 -5.41
CA ILE A 83 -1.87 -4.20 -6.24
C ILE A 83 -1.38 -3.70 -7.60
N ASN A 84 -2.09 -2.73 -8.18
CA ASN A 84 -1.75 -2.16 -9.48
C ASN A 84 -0.45 -1.36 -9.41
N ALA A 85 -0.17 -0.64 -8.32
CA ALA A 85 1.12 0.01 -8.12
C ALA A 85 2.27 -1.02 -8.01
N ILE A 86 2.07 -2.14 -7.32
CA ILE A 86 3.05 -3.23 -7.23
C ILE A 86 3.27 -3.86 -8.61
N ARG A 87 2.20 -4.17 -9.35
CA ARG A 87 2.28 -4.72 -10.72
C ARG A 87 3.03 -3.79 -11.65
N ALA A 88 2.76 -2.47 -11.59
CA ALA A 88 3.46 -1.46 -12.36
C ALA A 88 4.97 -1.43 -12.05
N CYS A 89 5.37 -1.62 -10.78
CA CYS A 89 6.78 -1.80 -10.44
C CYS A 89 7.37 -3.07 -11.03
N VAL A 90 6.72 -4.21 -10.86
CA VAL A 90 7.23 -5.49 -11.39
C VAL A 90 7.42 -5.37 -12.90
N GLU A 91 6.45 -4.81 -13.62
CA GLU A 91 6.54 -4.58 -15.06
C GLU A 91 7.71 -3.65 -15.42
N LYS A 92 7.78 -2.46 -14.82
CA LYS A 92 8.84 -1.47 -15.07
C LYS A 92 10.23 -2.08 -14.91
N TYR A 93 10.49 -2.76 -13.79
CA TYR A 93 11.82 -3.30 -13.52
C TYR A 93 12.14 -4.55 -14.33
N THR A 94 11.13 -5.36 -14.69
CA THR A 94 11.31 -6.46 -15.63
C THR A 94 11.73 -5.95 -17.01
N GLN A 95 11.11 -4.87 -17.49
CA GLN A 95 11.50 -4.21 -18.75
C GLN A 95 12.92 -3.63 -18.71
N LEU A 96 13.40 -3.22 -17.52
CA LEU A 96 14.79 -2.82 -17.28
C LEU A 96 15.77 -4.01 -17.15
N GLY A 97 15.29 -5.25 -17.34
CA GLY A 97 16.11 -6.46 -17.32
C GLY A 97 16.41 -7.00 -15.92
N TRP A 98 15.69 -6.55 -14.89
CA TRP A 98 15.88 -7.05 -13.53
C TRP A 98 15.30 -8.46 -13.38
N THR A 99 15.97 -9.30 -12.59
CA THR A 99 15.46 -10.62 -12.23
C THR A 99 14.37 -10.50 -11.14
N PRO A 100 13.50 -11.52 -10.96
CA PRO A 100 12.55 -11.56 -9.86
C PRO A 100 13.20 -11.37 -8.48
N ASP A 101 14.40 -11.92 -8.28
CA ASP A 101 15.15 -11.76 -7.02
C ASP A 101 15.53 -10.30 -6.78
N GLN A 102 16.01 -9.59 -7.81
CA GLN A 102 16.34 -8.15 -7.72
C GLN A 102 15.10 -7.31 -7.47
N ILE A 103 13.99 -7.58 -8.16
CA ILE A 103 12.71 -6.89 -7.96
C ILE A 103 12.22 -7.09 -6.52
N SER A 104 12.36 -8.30 -5.97
CA SER A 104 11.92 -8.60 -4.61
C SER A 104 12.65 -7.82 -3.51
N GLN A 105 13.81 -7.23 -3.82
CA GLN A 105 14.60 -6.37 -2.93
C GLN A 105 14.11 -4.91 -2.89
N ILE A 106 13.20 -4.52 -3.78
CA ILE A 106 12.60 -3.17 -3.78
C ILE A 106 11.75 -2.97 -2.54
N TRP A 107 10.88 -3.94 -2.22
CA TRP A 107 9.83 -3.78 -1.21
C TRP A 107 10.39 -3.45 0.19
N PRO A 108 11.43 -4.13 0.72
CA PRO A 108 12.03 -3.80 2.01
C PRO A 108 12.62 -2.39 2.12
N GLN A 109 12.78 -1.69 0.99
CA GLN A 109 13.31 -0.33 0.90
C GLN A 109 12.26 0.66 0.37
N ALA A 110 11.00 0.24 0.32
CA ALA A 110 9.91 1.04 -0.24
C ALA A 110 8.85 1.38 0.81
N TRP A 111 8.26 2.56 0.63
CA TRP A 111 7.02 2.97 1.28
C TRP A 111 5.89 2.96 0.27
N ILE A 112 4.70 2.55 0.70
CA ILE A 112 3.49 2.66 -0.11
C ILE A 112 2.52 3.62 0.55
N TYR A 113 2.06 4.61 -0.21
CA TYR A 113 1.02 5.55 0.19
C TYR A 113 -0.25 5.18 -0.57
N THR A 114 -1.37 5.05 0.14
CA THR A 114 -2.67 4.73 -0.45
C THR A 114 -3.75 5.64 0.10
N THR A 115 -4.65 6.09 -0.77
CA THR A 115 -5.74 7.02 -0.40
C THR A 115 -6.68 6.50 0.69
N ALA A 116 -6.74 5.19 0.94
CA ALA A 116 -7.55 4.62 2.01
C ALA A 116 -6.91 3.39 2.68
N GLU A 117 -7.40 3.00 3.86
CA GLU A 117 -6.91 1.83 4.61
C GLU A 117 -6.94 0.57 3.72
N PRO A 118 -5.80 -0.14 3.55
CA PRO A 118 -5.74 -1.31 2.68
C PRO A 118 -6.71 -2.41 3.11
N CYS A 119 -7.45 -2.97 2.15
CA CYS A 119 -8.29 -4.14 2.41
C CYS A 119 -7.45 -5.36 2.81
N PRO A 120 -8.04 -6.44 3.36
CA PRO A 120 -7.28 -7.61 3.82
C PRO A 120 -6.36 -8.23 2.75
N MET A 121 -6.78 -8.22 1.48
CA MET A 121 -5.96 -8.68 0.36
C MET A 121 -4.72 -7.79 0.18
N CYS A 122 -4.92 -6.48 -0.01
CA CYS A 122 -3.84 -5.52 -0.24
C CYS A 122 -2.89 -5.46 0.97
N GLY A 123 -3.45 -5.37 2.18
CA GLY A 123 -2.69 -5.39 3.42
C GLY A 123 -1.84 -6.65 3.55
N SER A 124 -2.41 -7.83 3.29
CA SER A 124 -1.64 -9.08 3.35
C SER A 124 -0.51 -9.12 2.32
N THR A 125 -0.76 -8.66 1.09
CA THR A 125 0.27 -8.57 0.05
C THR A 125 1.41 -7.65 0.47
N ILE A 126 1.10 -6.43 0.93
CA ILE A 126 2.09 -5.45 1.40
C ILE A 126 2.97 -6.04 2.51
N LEU A 127 2.33 -6.69 3.49
CA LEU A 127 3.02 -7.28 4.64
C LEU A 127 3.89 -8.49 4.23
N GLN A 128 3.39 -9.38 3.38
CA GLN A 128 4.16 -10.53 2.90
C GLN A 128 5.32 -10.13 1.99
N SER A 129 5.14 -9.10 1.17
CA SER A 129 6.20 -8.49 0.38
C SER A 129 7.26 -7.82 1.27
N GLY A 130 6.94 -7.52 2.53
CA GLY A 130 7.87 -6.91 3.48
C GLY A 130 8.17 -5.46 3.14
N PHE A 131 7.15 -4.71 2.69
CA PHE A 131 7.28 -3.25 2.58
C PHE A 131 7.78 -2.65 3.89
N GLN A 132 8.63 -1.63 3.82
CA GLN A 132 9.12 -0.99 5.05
C GLN A 132 7.98 -0.25 5.76
N ARG A 133 7.11 0.42 5.00
CA ARG A 133 6.04 1.26 5.53
C ARG A 133 4.83 1.28 4.59
N VAL A 134 3.63 1.28 5.17
CA VAL A 134 2.38 1.62 4.49
C VAL A 134 1.74 2.80 5.20
N VAL A 135 1.39 3.83 4.43
CA VAL A 135 0.71 5.04 4.88
C VAL A 135 -0.64 5.12 4.21
N TYR A 136 -1.72 5.30 4.97
CA TYR A 136 -3.07 5.39 4.42
C TYR A 136 -3.82 6.66 4.82
N GLY A 137 -4.66 7.13 3.90
CA GLY A 137 -5.52 8.31 4.07
C GLY A 137 -6.78 8.04 4.86
N THR A 138 -7.88 7.81 4.16
CA THR A 138 -9.20 7.57 4.75
C THR A 138 -9.25 6.21 5.44
N SER A 139 -9.68 6.17 6.69
CA SER A 139 -9.82 4.92 7.45
C SER A 139 -11.07 4.13 7.05
N SER A 140 -11.10 2.81 7.30
CA SER A 140 -12.32 2.01 7.02
C SER A 140 -13.57 2.53 7.76
N PRO A 141 -13.50 2.99 9.02
CA PRO A 141 -14.64 3.63 9.68
C PRO A 141 -15.17 4.88 8.97
N GLU A 142 -14.27 5.73 8.44
CA GLU A 142 -14.66 6.92 7.65
C GLU A 142 -15.33 6.52 6.33
N LEU A 143 -14.79 5.53 5.61
CA LEU A 143 -15.40 4.99 4.39
C LEU A 143 -16.83 4.51 4.63
N MET A 144 -17.07 3.76 5.70
CA MET A 144 -18.43 3.31 6.05
C MET A 144 -19.37 4.48 6.35
N ALA A 145 -18.90 5.51 7.06
CA ALA A 145 -19.70 6.70 7.32
C ALA A 145 -20.10 7.43 6.03
N MET A 146 -19.34 7.24 4.95
CA MET A 146 -19.64 7.76 3.60
C MET A 146 -20.50 6.80 2.75
N GLY A 147 -20.95 5.67 3.31
CA GLY A 147 -21.82 4.71 2.63
C GLY A 147 -21.10 3.59 1.88
N TRP A 148 -19.77 3.49 1.99
CA TRP A 148 -19.01 2.39 1.42
C TRP A 148 -19.28 1.09 2.18
N THR A 149 -19.45 -0.01 1.45
CA THR A 149 -19.52 -1.35 2.03
C THR A 149 -18.11 -1.89 2.26
N GLU A 150 -17.40 -1.29 3.20
CA GLU A 150 -16.06 -1.71 3.55
C GLU A 150 -16.03 -2.94 4.45
N TYR A 151 -14.93 -3.67 4.35
CA TYR A 151 -14.70 -4.86 5.15
C TYR A 151 -14.42 -4.49 6.61
N LEU A 152 -15.44 -4.55 7.48
CA LEU A 152 -15.27 -4.63 8.94
C LEU A 152 -14.77 -6.02 9.40
N VAL A 153 -13.91 -6.68 8.62
CA VAL A 153 -13.28 -7.90 9.13
C VAL A 153 -12.37 -7.51 10.29
N SER A 154 -12.28 -8.37 11.30
CA SER A 154 -11.32 -8.27 12.41
C SER A 154 -9.85 -8.18 11.96
N VAL A 155 -9.60 -8.48 10.68
CA VAL A 155 -8.30 -8.49 10.03
C VAL A 155 -8.00 -7.11 9.42
N ARG A 156 -7.66 -6.15 10.29
CA ARG A 156 -7.15 -4.84 9.88
C ARG A 156 -5.67 -4.92 9.49
N THR A 157 -5.18 -3.98 8.69
CA THR A 157 -3.75 -3.89 8.34
C THR A 157 -2.86 -3.83 9.58
N THR A 158 -3.28 -3.06 10.60
CA THR A 158 -2.59 -2.98 11.90
C THR A 158 -2.62 -4.31 12.66
N TRP A 159 -3.75 -5.02 12.65
CA TRP A 159 -3.87 -6.34 13.28
C TRP A 159 -2.97 -7.36 12.58
N LEU A 160 -2.98 -7.42 11.24
CA LEU A 160 -2.11 -8.29 10.46
C LEU A 160 -0.63 -7.99 10.73
N ALA A 161 -0.25 -6.70 10.76
CA ALA A 161 1.12 -6.28 11.05
C ALA A 161 1.56 -6.70 12.46
N ASN A 162 0.67 -6.59 13.46
CA ASN A 162 0.95 -7.04 14.82
C ASN A 162 1.04 -8.58 14.92
N ALA A 163 0.16 -9.31 14.24
CA ALA A 163 0.20 -10.77 14.18
C ALA A 163 1.50 -11.27 13.51
N ALA A 164 1.95 -10.58 12.45
CA ALA A 164 3.21 -10.88 11.76
C ALA A 164 4.44 -10.80 12.69
N ARG A 165 4.43 -9.93 13.70
CA ARG A 165 5.53 -9.82 14.70
C ARG A 165 5.68 -11.07 15.56
N LEU A 166 4.61 -11.83 15.76
CA LEU A 166 4.58 -13.00 16.62
C LEU A 166 5.07 -14.27 15.91
N GLN A 167 4.98 -14.30 14.58
CA GLN A 167 5.38 -15.46 13.78
C GLN A 167 6.84 -15.35 13.35
N ARG A 168 7.70 -16.23 13.89
CA ARG A 168 9.08 -16.37 13.40
C ARG A 168 9.08 -16.73 11.91
N GLY A 169 9.83 -15.99 11.10
CA GLY A 169 9.96 -16.24 9.66
C GLY A 169 8.80 -15.74 8.80
N PHE A 170 7.85 -14.95 9.34
CA PHE A 170 6.84 -14.28 8.53
C PHE A 170 7.48 -13.49 7.37
N GLY A 171 6.90 -13.56 6.18
CA GLY A 171 7.45 -12.93 4.97
C GLY A 171 8.84 -13.43 4.56
N GLY A 172 9.30 -14.59 5.06
CA GLY A 172 10.65 -15.10 4.82
C GLY A 172 11.74 -14.43 5.68
N GLY A 173 11.38 -13.86 6.83
CA GLY A 173 12.32 -13.17 7.72
C GLY A 173 12.49 -11.67 7.42
N ARG A 174 11.62 -11.10 6.57
CA ARG A 174 11.61 -9.67 6.23
C ARG A 174 11.23 -8.79 7.45
N PRO A 175 11.62 -7.51 7.46
CA PRO A 175 11.22 -6.57 8.50
C PRO A 175 9.70 -6.45 8.60
N VAL A 176 9.20 -6.18 9.80
CA VAL A 176 7.77 -5.94 10.01
C VAL A 176 7.42 -4.56 9.49
N THR A 177 6.52 -4.51 8.50
CA THR A 177 6.02 -3.26 7.92
C THR A 177 5.41 -2.35 8.99
N GLN A 178 5.82 -1.08 8.98
CA GLN A 178 5.19 -0.04 9.77
C GLN A 178 3.88 0.40 9.11
N VAL A 179 2.78 0.41 9.87
CA VAL A 179 1.47 0.90 9.41
C VAL A 179 1.24 2.28 10.01
N VAL A 180 0.99 3.28 9.16
CA VAL A 180 0.71 4.67 9.55
C VAL A 180 -0.61 5.10 8.95
N GLY A 181 -1.50 5.63 9.77
CA GLY A 181 -2.75 6.21 9.32
C GLY A 181 -3.82 6.22 10.41
N PRO A 182 -4.95 6.90 10.16
CA PRO A 182 -5.21 7.74 8.98
C PRO A 182 -4.29 8.98 8.93
N LEU A 183 -3.78 9.33 7.75
CA LEU A 183 -2.93 10.49 7.49
C LEU A 183 -3.31 11.13 6.16
N GLY A 184 -3.59 12.44 6.14
CA GLY A 184 -4.00 13.13 4.91
C GLY A 184 -5.46 12.85 4.52
N ASN A 185 -6.28 12.40 5.48
CA ASN A 185 -7.70 12.19 5.28
C ASN A 185 -8.46 13.47 4.84
N GLU A 186 -7.96 14.65 5.19
CA GLU A 186 -8.44 15.94 4.65
C GLU A 186 -8.34 16.00 3.11
N GLN A 187 -7.33 15.36 2.51
CA GLN A 187 -7.11 15.30 1.06
C GLN A 187 -7.92 14.14 0.43
N THR A 188 -8.00 12.99 1.11
CA THR A 188 -8.59 11.77 0.53
C THR A 188 -10.11 11.66 0.73
N ASN A 189 -10.65 12.11 1.87
CA ASN A 189 -12.09 12.07 2.17
C ASN A 189 -12.94 12.75 1.08
N PRO A 190 -12.58 13.94 0.55
CA PRO A 190 -13.33 14.57 -0.54
C PRO A 190 -13.37 13.75 -1.84
N ARG A 191 -12.44 12.81 -2.05
CA ARG A 191 -12.39 11.95 -3.24
C ARG A 191 -13.31 10.72 -3.10
N LEU A 192 -13.62 10.32 -1.87
CA LEU A 192 -14.42 9.13 -1.54
C LEU A 192 -15.85 9.48 -1.10
N ALA A 193 -16.08 10.67 -0.54
CA ALA A 193 -17.35 11.04 0.10
C ALA A 193 -18.55 11.18 -0.86
N TRP A 194 -18.32 11.52 -2.13
CA TRP A 194 -19.40 11.82 -3.08
C TRP A 194 -19.97 10.61 -3.81
N GLN A 195 -19.28 9.47 -3.75
CA GLN A 195 -19.54 8.32 -4.63
C GLN A 195 -20.83 7.57 -4.27
N PHE A 196 -21.17 7.55 -2.98
CA PHE A 196 -22.39 6.94 -2.44
C PHE A 196 -23.27 7.95 -1.69
N ASN A 197 -22.93 9.24 -1.78
CA ASN A 197 -23.71 10.32 -1.20
C ASN A 197 -24.03 11.38 -2.25
N ALA A 198 -25.29 11.39 -2.70
CA ALA A 198 -25.76 12.34 -3.72
C ALA A 198 -25.76 13.81 -3.26
N THR A 199 -25.72 14.07 -1.94
CA THR A 199 -25.72 15.44 -1.39
C THR A 199 -24.31 16.00 -1.17
N ALA A 200 -23.27 15.16 -1.20
CA ALA A 200 -21.90 15.61 -1.05
C ALA A 200 -21.43 16.41 -2.28
N ALA A 201 -20.48 17.32 -2.09
CA ALA A 201 -19.87 18.08 -3.18
C ALA A 201 -19.07 17.16 -4.11
N CYS A 202 -19.06 17.47 -5.41
CA CYS A 202 -18.13 16.82 -6.33
C CYS A 202 -16.70 17.28 -6.05
N PRO A 203 -15.69 16.43 -6.33
CA PRO A 203 -14.30 16.82 -6.17
C PRO A 203 -13.91 17.90 -7.21
N ASP A 204 -12.78 18.56 -6.99
CA ASP A 204 -12.33 19.66 -7.83
C ASP A 204 -12.19 19.22 -9.30
N GLY A 205 -12.70 20.04 -10.22
CA GLY A 205 -12.71 19.73 -11.67
C GLY A 205 -13.83 18.78 -12.11
N CYS A 206 -14.81 18.52 -11.24
CA CYS A 206 -15.93 17.61 -11.50
C CYS A 206 -17.28 18.28 -11.27
N GLU A 207 -18.27 17.91 -12.08
CA GLU A 207 -19.66 18.32 -11.96
C GLU A 207 -20.59 17.12 -11.82
N ARG A 208 -21.70 17.31 -11.12
CA ARG A 208 -22.68 16.25 -10.89
C ARG A 208 -23.55 16.05 -12.13
N LYS A 209 -23.51 14.84 -12.70
CA LYS A 209 -24.38 14.41 -13.81
C LYS A 209 -25.24 13.24 -13.32
N GLY A 210 -26.46 13.54 -12.86
CA GLY A 210 -27.33 12.57 -12.21
C GLY A 210 -26.84 12.22 -10.80
N SER A 211 -26.64 10.93 -10.51
CA SER A 211 -26.15 10.47 -9.20
C SER A 211 -24.62 10.45 -9.06
N VAL A 212 -23.88 10.65 -10.15
CA VAL A 212 -22.41 10.55 -10.18
C VAL A 212 -21.75 11.89 -10.54
N CYS A 213 -20.56 12.13 -10.00
CA CYS A 213 -19.69 13.23 -10.44
C CYS A 213 -18.90 12.78 -11.66
N ALA A 214 -18.82 13.65 -12.66
CA ALA A 214 -18.07 13.43 -13.89
C ALA A 214 -17.21 14.65 -14.19
N ARG A 215 -16.13 14.45 -14.94
CA ARG A 215 -15.26 15.56 -15.36
C ARG A 215 -16.04 16.59 -16.19
N VAL A 216 -15.76 17.86 -15.92
CA VAL A 216 -16.28 19.01 -16.69
C VAL A 216 -15.67 19.02 -18.09
#